data_AF-K0SK40-F1
#
_entry.id   AF-K0SK40-F1
#
_cell.length_a   1.000
_cell.length_b   1.000
_cell.length_c   1.000
_cell.angle_alpha   90.00
_cell.angle_beta   90.00
_cell.angle_gamma   90.00
#
_symmetry.space_group_name_H-M   'P 1'
#
loop_
_entity.id
_entity.type
_entity.pdbx_description
1 polymer ?
#
loop_
_entity_poly.entity_id
_entity_poly.type
_entity_poly.pdbx_seq_one_letter_code
_entity_poly.pdbx_strand_id
1 'polypeptide(L)' 'MMQGIGIAVKMGATKKDFDNTIGIHPTSAEELVTMRTPSYYYRGGKKVDSLEEVKEAVAA' A
#
# COMPACT_ATOMS: atom_id res chain seq x y z
N MET A 1 -10.38 3.15 -13.29
CA MET A 1 -9.45 2.94 -12.17
C MET A 1 -8.47 1.79 -12.44
N MET A 2 -8.91 0.52 -12.47
CA MET A 2 -7.99 -0.64 -12.52
C MET A 2 -7.06 -0.72 -13.73
N GLN A 3 -7.51 -0.33 -14.94
CA GLN A 3 -6.65 -0.37 -16.13
C GLN A 3 -5.41 0.52 -15.97
N GLY A 4 -5.55 1.71 -15.39
CA GLY A 4 -4.42 2.60 -15.08
C GLY A 4 -3.51 2.04 -13.98
N ILE A 5 -4.07 1.40 -12.95
CA ILE A 5 -3.28 0.69 -11.94
C ILE A 5 -2.46 -0.43 -12.59
N GLY A 6 -3.04 -1.16 -13.56
CA GLY A 6 -2.32 -2.21 -14.30
C GLY A 6 -1.06 -1.69 -14.99
N ILE A 7 -1.12 -0.49 -15.57
CA ILE A 7 0.04 0.19 -16.15
C ILE A 7 1.06 0.55 -15.07
N ALA A 8 0.62 1.18 -13.97
CA ALA A 8 1.50 1.57 -12.86
C ALA A 8 2.23 0.36 -12.25
N VAL A 9 1.52 -0.74 -12.00
CA VAL A 9 2.10 -1.99 -11.50
C VAL A 9 3.08 -2.59 -12.51
N LYS A 10 2.75 -2.57 -13.81
CA LYS A 10 3.67 -3.04 -14.86
C LYS A 10 4.96 -2.23 -14.93
N MET A 11 4.90 -0.94 -14.58
CA MET A 11 6.06 -0.05 -14.45
C MET A 11 6.82 -0.19 -13.13
N GLY A 12 6.37 -1.03 -12.21
CA GLY A 12 7.02 -1.22 -10.91
C GLY A 12 6.71 -0.14 -9.88
N ALA A 13 5.55 0.52 -9.99
CA ALA A 13 5.12 1.51 -9.01
C ALA A 13 5.11 0.93 -7.58
N THR A 14 5.72 1.67 -6.67
CA THR A 14 5.75 1.40 -5.24
C THR A 14 4.67 2.20 -4.52
N LYS A 15 4.39 1.85 -3.26
CA LYS A 15 3.42 2.61 -2.46
C LYS A 15 3.75 4.12 -2.37
N LYS A 16 5.04 4.46 -2.36
CA LYS A 16 5.55 5.84 -2.37
C LYS A 16 5.09 6.63 -3.59
N ASP A 17 4.97 5.99 -4.75
CA ASP A 17 4.53 6.66 -5.97
C ASP A 17 3.06 7.07 -5.87
N PHE A 18 2.22 6.22 -5.26
CA PHE A 18 0.82 6.55 -4.96
C PHE A 18 0.72 7.66 -3.91
N ASP A 19 1.51 7.61 -2.83
CA ASP A 19 1.50 8.65 -1.78
C ASP A 19 1.93 10.03 -2.27
N ASN A 20 2.78 10.07 -3.29
CA ASN A 20 3.27 11.31 -3.90
C ASN A 20 2.37 11.84 -5.03
N THR A 21 1.36 11.07 -5.45
CA THR A 21 0.47 11.45 -6.54
C THR A 21 -0.65 12.36 -6.03
N ILE A 22 -0.91 13.47 -6.72
CA ILE A 22 -2.03 14.37 -6.40
C ILE A 22 -3.34 13.71 -6.82
N GLY A 23 -4.30 13.61 -5.89
CA GLY A 23 -5.63 13.09 -6.16
C GLY A 23 -6.45 14.01 -7.07
N ILE A 24 -7.32 13.40 -7.88
CA ILE A 24 -8.31 14.13 -8.68
C ILE A 24 -9.63 14.10 -7.91
N HIS A 25 -10.05 15.25 -7.41
CA HIS A 25 -11.27 15.40 -6.62
C HIS A 25 -12.46 15.89 -7.46
N PRO A 26 -13.70 15.39 -7.27
CA PRO A 26 -14.10 14.27 -6.41
C PRO A 26 -14.13 12.95 -7.18
N THR A 27 -13.32 11.96 -6.78
CA THR A 27 -13.37 10.63 -7.40
C THR A 27 -13.10 9.52 -6.40
N SER A 28 -13.77 8.37 -6.54
CA SER A 28 -13.42 7.18 -5.75
C SER A 28 -11.98 6.70 -5.98
N ALA A 29 -11.35 7.10 -7.09
CA ALA A 29 -9.96 6.76 -7.37
C ALA A 29 -8.96 7.58 -6.53
N GLU A 30 -9.36 8.75 -6.00
CA GLU A 30 -8.47 9.57 -5.17
C GLU A 30 -8.11 8.86 -3.85
N GLU A 31 -8.94 7.94 -3.37
CA GLU A 31 -8.65 7.12 -2.19
C GLU A 31 -7.40 6.23 -2.37
N LEU A 32 -7.05 5.86 -3.60
CA LEU A 32 -5.84 5.06 -3.87
C LEU A 32 -4.54 5.81 -3.56
N VAL A 33 -4.57 7.14 -3.57
CA VAL A 33 -3.39 7.99 -3.33
C VAL A 33 -3.38 8.61 -1.92
N THR A 34 -4.37 8.31 -1.08
CA THR A 34 -4.47 8.81 0.31
C THR A 34 -4.25 7.74 1.39
N MET A 35 -4.18 6.45 1.03
CA MET A 35 -3.93 5.35 1.97
C MET A 35 -2.48 5.31 2.49
N ARG A 36 -2.11 6.14 3.46
CA ARG A 36 -0.70 6.26 3.94
C ARG A 36 -0.26 5.19 4.93
N THR A 37 -1.15 4.76 5.80
CA THR A 37 -0.83 3.85 6.91
C THR A 37 -1.43 2.48 6.64
N PRO A 38 -0.63 1.40 6.65
CA PRO A 38 -1.16 0.05 6.55
C PRO A 38 -2.07 -0.27 7.74
N SER A 39 -3.20 -0.93 7.49
CA SER A 39 -4.14 -1.34 8.55
C SER A 39 -3.69 -2.58 9.32
N TYR A 40 -2.84 -3.41 8.70
CA TYR A 40 -2.24 -4.62 9.25
C TYR A 40 -1.11 -5.08 8.31
N TYR A 41 -0.39 -6.12 8.71
CA TYR A 41 0.66 -6.77 7.91
C TYR A 41 0.49 -8.29 7.90
N TYR A 42 1.28 -8.96 7.07
CA TYR A 42 1.43 -10.41 7.08
C TYR A 42 2.89 -10.80 7.23
N ARG A 43 3.16 -11.78 8.10
CA ARG A 43 4.49 -12.39 8.29
C ARG A 43 4.35 -13.89 8.43
N GLY A 44 5.08 -14.65 7.60
CA GLY A 44 5.00 -16.12 7.60
C GLY A 44 3.59 -16.65 7.35
N GLY A 45 2.77 -15.93 6.57
CA GLY A 45 1.36 -16.28 6.30
C GLY A 45 0.38 -15.94 7.43
N LYS A 46 0.83 -15.37 8.55
CA LYS A 46 -0.03 -14.93 9.66
C LYS A 46 -0.23 -13.43 9.63
N LYS A 47 -1.47 -12.98 9.90
CA LYS A 47 -1.81 -11.56 10.08
C LYS A 47 -1.19 -11.06 11.38
N VAL A 48 -0.60 -9.87 11.34
CA VAL A 48 -0.09 -9.14 12.50
C VAL A 48 -0.54 -7.69 12.41
N ASP A 49 -0.75 -7.02 13.53
CA ASP A 49 -1.42 -5.72 13.55
C ASP A 49 -0.44 -4.53 13.60
N SER A 50 0.86 -4.78 13.79
CA SER A 50 1.91 -3.75 13.89
C SER A 50 3.20 -4.10 13.14
N LEU A 51 4.06 -3.10 12.86
CA LEU A 51 5.38 -3.31 12.22
C LEU A 51 6.38 -3.92 13.19
N GLU A 52 6.21 -3.65 14.47
CA GLU A 52 6.97 -4.16 15.60
C GLU A 52 6.84 -5.68 15.63
N GLU A 53 5.62 -6.20 15.58
CA GLU A 53 5.34 -7.64 15.49
C GLU A 53 5.95 -8.27 14.23
N VAL A 54 5.93 -7.56 13.09
CA VAL A 54 6.59 -8.04 11.86
C VAL A 54 8.09 -8.21 12.07
N LYS A 55 8.75 -7.24 12.71
CA LYS A 55 10.21 -7.21 12.94
C LYS A 55 10.63 -8.26 13.96
N GLU A 56 9.87 -8.45 15.04
CA GLU A 56 10.13 -9.47 16.06
C GLU A 56 10.10 -10.88 15.44
N ALA A 57 9.12 -11.16 14.58
CA ALA A 57 9.02 -12.41 13.84
C ALA A 57 10.05 -12.58 12.70
N VAL A 58 10.97 -11.62 12.50
CA VAL A 58 12.17 -11.78 11.66
C VAL A 58 13.38 -12.17 12.50
N ALA A 59 13.43 -11.72 13.76
CA ALA A 59 14.57 -11.91 14.65
C ALA A 59 14.58 -13.28 15.36
N ALA A 60 13.45 -14.01 15.32
CA ALA A 60 13.31 -15.40 15.79
C ALA A 60 13.48 -16.40 14.64
#